data_AF-A0A663A1H5-F1
#
_entry.id   AF-A0A663A1H5-F1
#
_cell.length_a   1.000
_cell.length_b   1.000
_cell.length_c   1.000
_cell.angle_alpha   90.00
_cell.angle_beta   90.00
_cell.angle_gamma   90.00
#
_symmetry.space_group_name_H-M   'P 1'
#
loop_
_entity.id
_entity.type
_entity.pdbx_description
1 polymer ?
#
loop_
_entity_poly.entity_id
_entity_poly.type
_entity_poly.pdbx_seq_one_letter_code
_entity_poly.pdbx_strand_id
1 'polypeptide(L)'
;MSDLHLEFCDNSRWLKHNKLPVTGDVLVLAGDIFYLKNKIAPLSNFWKWASANYCQVLIVPGNHEYYNYCDVMDNGLQWYWMFKNNIGYYQNQVVRIDDTDFIMSTLWSQISPADEYFVWKGMNDFRQIMYNGKLLQTEEFNQMHNFCLDFINRSLSESTAEHIVVVTHHLPTLKVVAPHHKGSVLNSAFATDLSKLIAGSRIDAWIYGHSHTNIDAEINGTKVVCNQMGYVFDNEHISNGFDPSKCLIL
;
A
#
# COMPACT_ATOMS: atom_id res chain seq x y z
N MET A 1 6.59 3.83 -4.84
CA MET A 1 5.91 5.03 -4.28
C MET A 1 4.50 4.66 -3.88
N SER A 2 3.77 5.53 -3.18
CA SER A 2 2.40 5.30 -2.70
C SER A 2 1.72 6.62 -2.37
N ASP A 3 0.44 6.57 -1.98
CA ASP A 3 -0.30 7.71 -1.44
C ASP A 3 -0.32 8.87 -2.43
N LEU A 4 -0.47 8.55 -3.73
CA LEU A 4 -0.53 9.54 -4.80
C LEU A 4 -1.86 10.29 -4.78
N HIS A 5 -2.91 9.68 -4.22
CA HIS A 5 -4.26 10.22 -4.08
C HIS A 5 -4.76 11.02 -5.29
N LEU A 6 -4.78 10.41 -6.47
CA LEU A 6 -5.21 11.06 -7.70
C LEU A 6 -6.70 11.48 -7.66
N GLU A 7 -7.48 11.00 -6.70
CA GLU A 7 -8.81 11.51 -6.39
C GLU A 7 -8.82 13.00 -5.99
N PHE A 8 -7.72 13.52 -5.44
CA PHE A 8 -7.61 14.92 -5.05
C PHE A 8 -7.04 15.76 -6.18
N CYS A 9 -7.69 16.90 -6.44
CA CYS A 9 -7.33 17.78 -7.53
C CYS A 9 -5.90 18.34 -7.40
N ASP A 10 -5.44 18.61 -6.18
CA ASP A 10 -4.11 19.18 -5.96
C ASP A 10 -2.99 18.15 -6.21
N ASN A 11 -3.16 16.90 -5.76
CA ASN A 11 -2.28 15.78 -6.08
C ASN A 11 -2.20 15.52 -7.59
N SER A 12 -3.36 15.36 -8.25
CA SER A 12 -3.45 15.20 -9.70
C SER A 12 -2.82 16.37 -10.46
N ARG A 13 -3.02 17.61 -10.00
CA ARG A 13 -2.42 18.81 -10.60
C ARG A 13 -0.91 18.82 -10.42
N TRP A 14 -0.41 18.45 -9.24
CA TRP A 14 1.02 18.39 -8.97
C TRP A 14 1.72 17.41 -9.90
N LEU A 15 1.21 16.17 -10.02
CA LEU A 15 1.79 15.15 -10.91
C LEU A 15 1.71 15.53 -12.39
N LYS A 16 0.72 16.34 -12.79
CA LYS A 16 0.63 16.86 -14.15
C LYS A 16 1.73 17.88 -14.49
N HIS A 17 2.15 18.70 -13.51
CA HIS A 17 3.12 19.76 -13.72
C HIS A 17 4.55 19.38 -13.34
N ASN A 18 4.72 18.31 -12.56
CA ASN A 18 6.02 17.81 -12.12
C ASN A 18 6.29 16.46 -12.77
N LYS A 19 7.29 16.41 -13.66
CA LYS A 19 7.71 15.16 -14.29
C LYS A 19 8.46 14.31 -13.26
N LEU A 20 8.02 13.07 -13.09
CA LEU A 20 8.77 12.08 -12.32
C LEU A 20 9.88 11.48 -13.20
N PRO A 21 11.09 11.29 -12.67
CA PRO A 21 12.13 10.55 -13.38
C PRO A 21 11.76 9.07 -13.49
N VAL A 22 12.27 8.40 -14.52
CA VAL A 22 12.22 6.94 -14.64
C VAL A 22 13.44 6.39 -13.93
N THR A 23 13.24 5.60 -12.88
CA THR A 23 14.28 5.22 -11.91
C THR A 23 14.57 3.72 -11.84
N GLY A 24 13.89 2.91 -12.65
CA GLY A 24 14.06 1.46 -12.71
C GLY A 24 13.11 0.82 -13.71
N ASP A 25 13.14 -0.51 -13.78
CA ASP A 25 12.37 -1.29 -14.77
C ASP A 25 10.91 -1.53 -14.34
N VAL A 26 10.68 -1.75 -13.04
CA VAL A 26 9.36 -1.99 -12.44
C VAL A 26 8.96 -0.81 -11.56
N LEU A 27 7.74 -0.30 -11.76
CA LEU A 27 7.16 0.71 -10.88
C LEU A 27 6.21 0.05 -9.86
N VAL A 28 6.55 0.12 -8.58
CA VAL A 28 5.68 -0.35 -7.50
C VAL A 28 4.91 0.82 -6.89
N LEU A 29 3.58 0.67 -6.83
CA LEU A 29 2.61 1.58 -6.23
C LEU A 29 1.93 0.92 -5.02
N ALA A 30 2.34 1.30 -3.80
CA ALA A 30 1.97 0.64 -2.55
C ALA A 30 0.71 1.24 -1.89
N GLY A 31 -0.38 1.33 -2.66
CA GLY A 31 -1.70 1.78 -2.18
C GLY A 31 -1.94 3.28 -2.24
N ASP A 32 -3.21 3.63 -2.09
CA ASP A 32 -3.78 4.98 -2.07
C ASP A 32 -3.42 5.79 -3.32
N ILE A 33 -3.73 5.20 -4.48
CA ILE A 33 -3.45 5.79 -5.78
C ILE A 33 -4.69 6.49 -6.33
N PHE A 34 -5.83 5.81 -6.35
CA PHE A 34 -7.14 6.38 -6.67
C PHE A 34 -8.28 5.46 -6.25
N TYR A 35 -9.47 6.02 -6.02
CA TYR A 35 -10.68 5.23 -5.71
C TYR A 35 -11.02 4.22 -6.82
N LEU A 36 -11.30 2.97 -6.49
CA LEU A 36 -11.69 1.94 -7.48
C LEU A 36 -12.95 2.33 -8.29
N LYS A 37 -13.87 3.09 -7.67
CA LYS A 37 -15.05 3.64 -8.36
C LYS A 37 -14.72 4.74 -9.37
N ASN A 38 -13.53 5.33 -9.33
CA ASN A 38 -13.12 6.41 -10.22
C ASN A 38 -12.74 5.86 -11.60
N LYS A 39 -13.69 5.91 -12.54
CA LYS A 39 -13.48 5.46 -13.92
C LYS A 39 -12.64 6.42 -14.78
N ILE A 40 -12.36 7.63 -14.28
CA ILE A 40 -11.61 8.66 -15.02
C ILE A 40 -10.11 8.61 -14.70
N ALA A 41 -9.75 8.35 -13.45
CA ALA A 41 -8.35 8.29 -13.02
C ALA A 41 -7.47 7.34 -13.87
N PRO A 42 -7.92 6.12 -14.25
CA PRO A 42 -7.18 5.22 -15.16
C PRO A 42 -6.88 5.79 -16.56
N LEU A 43 -7.58 6.86 -16.97
CA LEU A 43 -7.44 7.49 -18.28
C LEU A 43 -6.43 8.65 -18.30
N SER A 44 -5.87 9.01 -17.14
CA SER A 44 -4.92 10.11 -17.01
C SER A 44 -3.63 9.89 -17.80
N ASN A 45 -2.92 10.99 -18.11
CA ASN A 45 -1.63 10.92 -18.82
C ASN A 45 -0.53 10.26 -17.97
N PHE A 46 -0.66 10.22 -16.65
CA PHE A 46 0.26 9.50 -15.77
C PHE A 46 0.40 8.04 -16.18
N TRP A 47 -0.71 7.37 -16.46
CA TRP A 47 -0.71 5.97 -16.87
C TRP A 47 -0.16 5.73 -18.27
N LYS A 48 -0.24 6.73 -19.17
CA LYS A 48 0.42 6.64 -20.49
C LYS A 48 1.94 6.71 -20.32
N TRP A 49 2.42 7.63 -19.47
CA TRP A 49 3.83 7.72 -19.13
C TRP A 49 4.33 6.44 -18.44
N ALA A 50 3.65 5.98 -17.40
CA ALA A 50 4.07 4.78 -16.66
C ALA A 50 4.11 3.55 -17.57
N SER A 51 3.07 3.34 -18.38
CA SER A 51 3.00 2.19 -19.30
C SER A 51 4.11 2.21 -20.36
N ALA A 52 4.57 3.38 -20.79
CA ALA A 52 5.61 3.52 -21.80
C ALA A 52 7.05 3.41 -21.25
N ASN A 53 7.25 3.62 -19.95
CA ASN A 53 8.58 3.72 -19.35
C ASN A 53 8.97 2.55 -18.43
N TYR A 54 7.99 1.76 -17.96
CA TYR A 54 8.23 0.62 -17.08
C TYR A 54 7.79 -0.67 -17.77
N CYS A 55 8.53 -1.76 -17.56
CA CYS A 55 8.15 -3.07 -18.09
C CYS A 55 6.85 -3.57 -17.43
N GLN A 56 6.69 -3.30 -16.13
CA GLN A 56 5.51 -3.61 -15.34
C GLN A 56 5.26 -2.53 -14.28
N VAL A 57 3.99 -2.20 -14.05
CA VAL A 57 3.54 -1.33 -12.97
C VAL A 57 2.63 -2.15 -12.06
N LEU A 58 3.10 -2.40 -10.84
CA LEU A 58 2.44 -3.22 -9.84
C LEU A 58 1.77 -2.34 -8.80
N ILE A 59 0.47 -2.50 -8.61
CA ILE A 59 -0.30 -1.70 -7.67
C ILE A 59 -0.93 -2.61 -6.61
N VAL A 60 -0.74 -2.29 -5.33
CA VAL A 60 -1.55 -2.84 -4.23
C VAL A 60 -2.64 -1.84 -3.91
N PRO A 61 -3.90 -2.25 -3.65
CA PRO A 61 -4.89 -1.33 -3.13
C PRO A 61 -4.58 -0.96 -1.67
N GLY A 62 -4.69 0.32 -1.35
CA GLY A 62 -4.77 0.84 0.01
C GLY A 62 -6.20 0.94 0.52
N ASN A 63 -6.43 1.69 1.58
CA ASN A 63 -7.77 1.89 2.13
C ASN A 63 -8.57 2.90 1.29
N HIS A 64 -7.93 3.92 0.71
CA HIS A 64 -8.61 4.90 -0.14
C HIS A 64 -9.15 4.29 -1.42
N GLU A 65 -8.54 3.25 -1.98
CA GLU A 65 -9.12 2.49 -3.10
C GLU A 65 -10.58 2.09 -2.84
N TYR A 66 -10.95 1.83 -1.59
CA TYR A 66 -12.29 1.42 -1.18
C TYR A 66 -13.18 2.55 -0.65
N TYR A 67 -12.72 3.80 -0.65
CA TYR A 67 -13.53 4.95 -0.23
C TYR A 67 -14.68 5.24 -1.21
N ASN A 68 -15.56 6.18 -0.84
CA ASN A 68 -16.80 6.49 -1.56
C ASN A 68 -17.77 5.30 -1.64
N TYR A 69 -17.92 4.62 -0.50
CA TYR A 69 -18.80 3.48 -0.28
C TYR A 69 -18.51 2.30 -1.21
N CYS A 70 -17.24 2.08 -1.60
CA CYS A 70 -16.87 0.90 -2.35
C CYS A 70 -16.92 -0.32 -1.44
N ASP A 71 -17.51 -1.40 -1.92
CA ASP A 71 -17.58 -2.64 -1.17
C ASP A 71 -16.33 -3.46 -1.43
N VAL A 72 -15.60 -3.81 -0.38
CA VAL A 72 -14.41 -4.68 -0.52
C VAL A 72 -14.81 -6.02 -1.15
N MET A 73 -16.00 -6.51 -0.83
CA MET A 73 -16.46 -7.83 -1.26
C MET A 73 -16.98 -7.88 -2.70
N ASP A 74 -17.10 -6.73 -3.39
CA ASP A 74 -17.45 -6.69 -4.82
C ASP A 74 -16.44 -7.49 -5.68
N ASN A 75 -15.16 -7.48 -5.29
CA ASN A 75 -14.10 -8.26 -5.95
C ASN A 75 -13.61 -9.44 -5.09
N GLY A 76 -14.13 -9.59 -3.87
CA GLY A 76 -13.61 -10.52 -2.86
C GLY A 76 -12.27 -10.09 -2.26
N LEU A 77 -11.67 -10.95 -1.43
CA LEU A 77 -10.40 -10.65 -0.73
C LEU A 77 -9.15 -10.96 -1.56
N GLN A 78 -9.29 -11.63 -2.70
CA GLN A 78 -8.19 -11.98 -3.58
C GLN A 78 -8.61 -11.74 -5.03
N TRP A 79 -7.98 -10.75 -5.68
CA TRP A 79 -8.34 -10.32 -7.02
C TRP A 79 -7.18 -9.63 -7.73
N TYR A 80 -7.31 -9.48 -9.04
CA TYR A 80 -6.44 -8.64 -9.84
C TYR A 80 -7.25 -7.89 -10.89
N TRP A 81 -6.79 -6.71 -11.27
CA TRP A 81 -7.42 -5.92 -12.31
C TRP A 81 -6.37 -5.16 -13.13
N MET A 82 -6.23 -5.57 -14.39
CA MET A 82 -5.40 -4.88 -15.38
C MET A 82 -6.26 -3.85 -16.12
N PHE A 83 -5.83 -2.58 -16.12
CA PHE A 83 -6.49 -1.53 -16.92
C PHE A 83 -5.60 -1.01 -18.06
N LYS A 84 -4.36 -1.49 -18.14
CA LYS A 84 -3.47 -1.44 -19.32
C LYS A 84 -2.70 -2.75 -19.42
N ASN A 85 -1.97 -2.98 -20.52
CA ASN A 85 -1.25 -4.23 -20.76
C ASN A 85 -0.20 -4.57 -19.70
N ASN A 86 0.40 -3.56 -19.07
CA ASN A 86 1.46 -3.70 -18.06
C ASN A 86 1.15 -2.95 -16.75
N ILE A 87 -0.10 -2.56 -16.52
CA ILE A 87 -0.50 -1.85 -15.30
C ILE A 87 -1.73 -2.52 -14.70
N GLY A 88 -1.61 -2.95 -13.45
CA GLY A 88 -2.72 -3.54 -12.73
C GLY A 88 -2.62 -3.47 -11.23
N TYR A 89 -3.80 -3.62 -10.62
CA TYR A 89 -3.96 -3.87 -9.20
C TYR A 89 -3.87 -5.37 -8.91
N TYR A 90 -3.23 -5.69 -7.79
CA TYR A 90 -2.94 -7.02 -7.32
C TYR A 90 -3.25 -7.08 -5.82
N GLN A 91 -4.38 -7.68 -5.46
CA GLN A 91 -4.75 -7.89 -4.07
C GLN A 91 -4.62 -9.37 -3.71
N ASN A 92 -3.71 -9.65 -2.77
CA ASN A 92 -3.34 -11.00 -2.37
C ASN A 92 -2.92 -11.85 -3.57
N GLN A 93 -1.95 -11.35 -4.34
CA GLN A 93 -1.38 -12.04 -5.52
C GLN A 93 0.14 -12.07 -5.44
N VAL A 94 0.73 -13.10 -6.02
CA VAL A 94 2.18 -13.16 -6.27
C VAL A 94 2.40 -12.87 -7.74
N VAL A 95 3.29 -11.93 -8.04
CA VAL A 95 3.71 -11.60 -9.41
C VAL A 95 5.21 -11.88 -9.52
N ARG A 96 5.56 -12.89 -10.31
CA ARG A 96 6.95 -13.20 -10.65
C ARG A 96 7.39 -12.31 -11.82
N ILE A 97 8.50 -11.60 -11.65
CA ILE A 97 9.22 -10.92 -12.73
C ILE A 97 10.65 -11.43 -12.66
N ASP A 98 11.11 -12.07 -13.74
CA ASP A 98 12.41 -12.74 -13.81
C ASP A 98 12.65 -13.71 -12.63
N ASP A 99 13.61 -13.41 -11.76
CA ASP A 99 14.01 -14.20 -10.59
C ASP A 99 13.39 -13.70 -9.28
N THR A 100 12.50 -12.70 -9.34
CA THR A 100 11.96 -11.98 -8.19
C THR A 100 10.45 -12.19 -8.02
N ASP A 101 10.02 -12.68 -6.86
CA ASP A 101 8.60 -12.72 -6.48
C ASP A 101 8.19 -11.42 -5.78
N PHE A 102 7.16 -10.76 -6.32
CA PHE A 102 6.46 -9.67 -5.67
C PHE A 102 5.19 -10.19 -5.00
N ILE A 103 5.16 -10.21 -3.66
CA ILE A 103 4.01 -10.61 -2.86
C ILE A 103 3.18 -9.36 -2.55
N MET A 104 2.02 -9.24 -3.19
CA MET A 104 1.20 -8.02 -3.21
C MET A 104 -0.04 -8.19 -2.32
N SER A 105 -0.20 -7.34 -1.29
CA SER A 105 -1.36 -7.39 -0.39
C SER A 105 -1.59 -6.07 0.33
N THR A 106 -2.83 -5.59 0.48
CA THR A 106 -3.14 -4.42 1.34
C THR A 106 -2.60 -4.56 2.77
N LEU A 107 -2.43 -5.81 3.25
CA LEU A 107 -2.14 -6.24 4.61
C LEU A 107 -3.27 -5.95 5.62
N TRP A 108 -3.88 -4.76 5.58
CA TRP A 108 -4.71 -4.21 6.66
C TRP A 108 -4.00 -4.25 8.02
N SER A 109 -4.39 -3.43 9.00
CA SER A 109 -3.77 -3.50 10.33
C SER A 109 -4.56 -4.38 11.29
N GLN A 110 -4.06 -4.56 12.51
CA GLN A 110 -4.70 -5.35 13.54
C GLN A 110 -5.12 -4.44 14.69
N ILE A 111 -6.43 -4.18 14.75
CA ILE A 111 -7.03 -3.34 15.77
C ILE A 111 -7.11 -4.13 17.06
N SER A 112 -6.50 -3.59 18.11
CA SER A 112 -6.56 -4.20 19.44
C SER A 112 -7.96 -4.01 20.04
N PRO A 113 -8.48 -4.98 20.83
CA PRO A 113 -9.77 -4.80 21.51
C PRO A 113 -9.83 -3.56 22.42
N ALA A 114 -8.68 -3.12 22.95
CA ALA A 114 -8.60 -1.94 23.81
C ALA A 114 -8.77 -0.63 23.04
N ASP A 115 -8.38 -0.61 21.75
CA ASP A 115 -8.42 0.59 20.92
C ASP A 115 -9.68 0.68 20.06
N GLU A 116 -10.46 -0.40 19.99
CA GLU A 116 -11.55 -0.61 19.03
C GLU A 116 -12.50 0.59 18.92
N TYR A 117 -13.01 1.09 20.05
CA TYR A 117 -13.92 2.24 20.07
C TYR A 117 -13.28 3.51 19.49
N PHE A 118 -12.02 3.77 19.84
CA PHE A 118 -11.31 4.98 19.42
C PHE A 118 -10.97 4.90 17.93
N VAL A 119 -10.52 3.74 17.47
CA VAL A 119 -10.23 3.47 16.05
C VAL A 119 -11.50 3.57 15.22
N TRP A 120 -12.57 2.88 15.61
CA TRP A 120 -13.87 2.92 14.91
C TRP A 120 -14.44 4.34 14.78
N LYS A 121 -14.22 5.17 15.80
CA LYS A 121 -14.68 6.55 15.83
C LYS A 121 -13.75 7.49 15.06
N GLY A 122 -12.45 7.26 15.12
CA GLY A 122 -11.41 8.16 14.62
C GLY A 122 -11.02 7.95 13.16
N MET A 123 -11.17 6.74 12.63
CA MET A 123 -10.78 6.40 11.26
C MET A 123 -11.94 6.61 10.28
N ASN A 124 -11.64 7.28 9.16
CA ASN A 124 -12.61 7.49 8.08
C ASN A 124 -12.99 6.19 7.35
N ASP A 125 -12.16 5.16 7.44
CA ASP A 125 -12.39 3.83 6.88
C ASP A 125 -13.78 3.30 7.25
N PHE A 126 -14.18 3.40 8.53
CA PHE A 126 -15.48 2.97 9.04
C PHE A 126 -16.65 3.90 8.69
N ARG A 127 -16.41 4.93 7.87
CA ARG A 127 -17.41 5.86 7.33
C ARG A 127 -17.47 5.86 5.81
N GLN A 128 -16.41 5.41 5.16
CA GLN A 128 -16.22 5.49 3.71
C GLN A 128 -16.21 4.12 3.02
N ILE A 129 -15.86 3.04 3.73
CA ILE A 129 -15.71 1.70 3.15
C ILE A 129 -16.92 0.85 3.46
N MET A 130 -17.36 0.07 2.47
CA MET A 130 -18.42 -0.92 2.61
C MET A 130 -17.82 -2.34 2.66
N TYR A 131 -18.53 -3.24 3.33
CA TYR A 131 -18.24 -4.66 3.39
C TYR A 131 -19.57 -5.44 3.43
N ASN A 132 -19.83 -6.26 2.40
CA ASN A 132 -21.06 -7.05 2.26
C ASN A 132 -22.36 -6.21 2.42
N GLY A 133 -22.42 -5.06 1.76
CA GLY A 133 -23.56 -4.17 1.71
C GLY A 133 -23.77 -3.29 2.95
N LYS A 134 -22.84 -3.30 3.91
CA LYS A 134 -22.87 -2.49 5.13
C LYS A 134 -21.58 -1.68 5.28
N LEU A 135 -21.60 -0.65 6.12
CA LEU A 135 -20.35 0.04 6.49
C LEU A 135 -19.41 -0.94 7.20
N LEU A 136 -18.14 -0.89 6.83
CA LEU A 136 -17.08 -1.69 7.44
C LEU A 136 -17.10 -1.53 8.96
N GLN A 137 -16.91 -2.62 9.70
CA GLN A 137 -16.63 -2.58 11.14
C GLN A 137 -15.22 -3.11 11.43
N THR A 138 -14.80 -2.91 12.68
CA THR A 138 -13.50 -3.31 13.23
C THR A 138 -13.28 -4.83 13.17
N GLU A 139 -14.35 -5.62 13.30
CA GLU A 139 -14.28 -7.07 13.18
C GLU A 139 -13.86 -7.49 11.76
N GLU A 140 -14.55 -7.00 10.72
CA GLU A 140 -14.19 -7.34 9.33
C GLU A 140 -12.82 -6.78 8.93
N PHE A 141 -12.44 -5.61 9.45
CA PHE A 141 -11.08 -5.07 9.28
C PHE A 141 -10.01 -6.06 9.77
N ASN A 142 -10.19 -6.61 10.98
CA ASN A 142 -9.29 -7.62 11.54
C ASN A 142 -9.37 -8.98 10.79
N GLN A 143 -10.54 -9.36 10.27
CA GLN A 143 -10.67 -10.55 9.41
C GLN A 143 -9.86 -10.40 8.12
N MET A 144 -9.94 -9.23 7.47
CA MET A 144 -9.14 -8.93 6.27
C MET A 144 -7.65 -8.93 6.58
N HIS A 145 -7.24 -8.42 7.75
CA HIS A 145 -5.85 -8.50 8.20
C HIS A 145 -5.35 -9.95 8.29
N ASN A 146 -6.09 -10.80 8.98
CA ASN A 146 -5.72 -12.22 9.12
C ASN A 146 -5.63 -12.90 7.75
N PHE A 147 -6.60 -12.65 6.86
CA PHE A 147 -6.56 -13.20 5.50
C PHE A 147 -5.32 -12.76 4.72
N CYS A 148 -4.96 -11.48 4.80
CA CYS A 148 -3.77 -10.95 4.14
C CYS A 148 -2.48 -11.53 4.72
N LEU A 149 -2.40 -11.64 6.05
CA LEU A 149 -1.24 -12.21 6.74
C LEU A 149 -1.06 -13.71 6.43
N ASP A 150 -2.15 -14.47 6.39
CA ASP A 150 -2.13 -15.88 5.99
C ASP A 150 -1.68 -16.05 4.54
N PHE A 151 -2.15 -15.18 3.64
CA PHE A 151 -1.68 -15.14 2.26
C PHE A 151 -0.17 -14.87 2.19
N ILE A 152 0.32 -13.83 2.87
CA ILE A 152 1.75 -13.47 2.87
C ILE A 152 2.59 -14.63 3.41
N ASN A 153 2.23 -15.21 4.56
CA ASN A 153 2.96 -16.33 5.16
C ASN A 153 3.06 -17.53 4.21
N ARG A 154 1.94 -17.89 3.58
CA ARG A 154 1.91 -18.98 2.61
C ARG A 154 2.80 -18.67 1.40
N SER A 155 2.67 -17.49 0.80
CA SER A 155 3.48 -17.08 -0.36
C SER A 155 4.98 -17.04 -0.05
N LEU A 156 5.37 -16.59 1.16
CA LEU A 156 6.76 -16.62 1.60
C LEU A 156 7.30 -18.06 1.69
N SER A 157 6.48 -18.98 2.21
CA SER A 157 6.86 -20.39 2.36
C SER A 157 6.93 -21.15 1.02
N GLU A 158 6.06 -20.79 0.08
CA GLU A 158 5.91 -21.47 -1.21
C GLU A 158 6.83 -20.88 -2.30
N SER A 159 7.32 -19.64 -2.11
CA SER A 159 8.17 -18.99 -3.11
C SER A 159 9.47 -19.77 -3.34
N THR A 160 9.80 -19.91 -4.62
CA THR A 160 11.06 -20.48 -5.12
C THR A 160 11.93 -19.44 -5.81
N ALA A 161 11.53 -18.16 -5.79
CA ALA A 161 12.29 -17.05 -6.37
C ALA A 161 13.64 -16.89 -5.68
N GLU A 162 14.62 -16.34 -6.40
CA GLU A 162 15.90 -15.93 -5.80
C GLU A 162 15.67 -14.76 -4.84
N HIS A 163 14.93 -13.75 -5.30
CA HIS A 163 14.57 -12.57 -4.52
C HIS A 163 13.08 -12.52 -4.18
N ILE A 164 12.75 -11.99 -3.00
CA ILE A 164 11.38 -11.74 -2.57
C ILE A 164 11.22 -10.28 -2.15
N VAL A 165 10.24 -9.63 -2.77
CA VAL A 165 9.75 -8.31 -2.38
C VAL A 165 8.32 -8.44 -1.87
N VAL A 166 8.08 -8.03 -0.63
CA VAL A 166 6.71 -7.91 -0.10
C VAL A 166 6.25 -6.47 -0.29
N VAL A 167 5.05 -6.28 -0.82
CA VAL A 167 4.46 -4.95 -1.02
C VAL A 167 3.14 -4.89 -0.27
N THR A 168 3.06 -3.98 0.69
CA THR A 168 1.84 -3.71 1.46
C THR A 168 1.45 -2.26 1.41
N HIS A 169 0.21 -1.96 1.77
CA HIS A 169 -0.17 -0.57 2.02
C HIS A 169 0.08 -0.22 3.50
N HIS A 170 -0.53 -0.99 4.41
CA HIS A 170 -0.35 -0.78 5.85
C HIS A 170 1.06 -1.13 6.33
N LEU A 171 1.47 -0.52 7.45
CA LEU A 171 2.83 -0.59 7.98
C LEU A 171 3.08 -1.97 8.61
N PRO A 172 4.19 -2.65 8.27
CA PRO A 172 4.47 -4.00 8.76
C PRO A 172 5.28 -4.02 10.07
N THR A 173 5.62 -2.85 10.62
CA THR A 173 6.39 -2.75 11.87
C THR A 173 6.16 -1.40 12.55
N LEU A 174 6.20 -1.40 13.89
CA LEU A 174 6.14 -0.16 14.67
C LEU A 174 7.43 0.68 14.56
N LYS A 175 8.53 0.11 14.03
CA LYS A 175 9.79 0.84 13.80
C LYS A 175 9.63 2.02 12.83
N VAL A 176 8.67 1.93 11.92
CA VAL A 176 8.41 2.95 10.89
C VAL A 176 7.23 3.86 11.23
N VAL A 177 6.72 3.81 12.48
CA VAL A 177 5.73 4.78 12.97
C VAL A 177 6.43 6.08 13.35
N ALA A 178 5.95 7.19 12.82
CA ALA A 178 6.52 8.51 13.06
C ALA A 178 6.59 8.83 14.57
N PRO A 179 7.67 9.48 15.06
CA PRO A 179 7.86 9.72 16.49
C PRO A 179 6.68 10.42 17.19
N HIS A 180 6.03 11.38 16.50
CA HIS A 180 4.90 12.15 17.05
C HIS A 180 3.58 11.35 17.08
N HIS A 181 3.50 10.21 16.39
CA HIS A 181 2.37 9.29 16.46
C HIS A 181 2.57 8.16 17.47
N LYS A 182 3.77 7.98 18.03
CA LYS A 182 4.04 6.92 19.02
C LYS A 182 3.09 7.03 20.21
N GLY A 183 2.48 5.90 20.58
CA GLY A 183 1.51 5.82 21.68
C GLY A 183 0.09 6.29 21.32
N SER A 184 -0.17 6.74 20.10
CA SER A 184 -1.53 7.00 19.64
C SER A 184 -2.37 5.73 19.65
N VAL A 185 -3.57 5.80 20.23
CA VAL A 185 -4.57 4.72 20.22
C VAL A 185 -5.05 4.39 18.80
N LEU A 186 -4.85 5.29 17.83
CA LEU A 186 -5.23 5.04 16.44
C LEU A 186 -4.22 4.18 15.69
N ASN A 187 -2.99 4.01 16.19
CA ASN A 187 -1.92 3.32 15.46
C ASN A 187 -2.27 1.87 15.11
N SER A 188 -3.15 1.21 15.86
CA SER A 188 -3.59 -0.15 15.56
C SER A 188 -4.47 -0.26 14.31
N ALA A 189 -4.86 0.88 13.71
CA ALA A 189 -5.43 0.97 12.37
C ALA A 189 -4.39 1.17 11.27
N PHE A 190 -3.16 1.57 11.61
CA PHE A 190 -2.10 1.91 10.63
C PHE A 190 -1.00 0.86 10.53
N ALA A 191 -0.59 0.28 11.67
CA ALA A 191 0.61 -0.53 11.79
C ALA A 191 0.42 -1.77 12.65
N THR A 192 0.87 -2.93 12.14
CA THR A 192 0.97 -4.18 12.90
C THR A 192 2.43 -4.59 13.02
N ASP A 193 2.88 -5.01 14.21
CA ASP A 193 4.28 -5.41 14.38
C ASP A 193 4.56 -6.82 13.87
N LEU A 194 5.00 -6.92 12.62
CA LEU A 194 5.43 -8.16 11.98
C LEU A 194 6.95 -8.35 12.02
N SER A 195 7.67 -7.61 12.89
CA SER A 195 9.14 -7.65 12.94
C SER A 195 9.73 -9.06 13.10
N LYS A 196 9.03 -9.97 13.80
CA LYS A 196 9.44 -11.38 13.94
C LYS A 196 9.31 -12.16 12.63
N LEU A 197 8.22 -11.96 11.90
CA LEU A 197 8.01 -12.57 10.58
C LEU A 197 9.08 -12.08 9.61
N ILE A 198 9.31 -10.77 9.57
CA ILE A 198 10.31 -10.16 8.69
C ILE A 198 11.69 -10.74 9.01
N ALA A 199 12.10 -10.72 10.29
CA ALA A 199 13.40 -11.23 10.71
C ALA A 199 13.61 -12.72 10.40
N GLY A 200 12.55 -13.52 10.40
CA GLY A 200 12.59 -14.96 10.15
C GLY A 200 12.42 -15.37 8.69
N SER A 201 12.23 -14.42 7.77
CA SER A 201 11.92 -14.69 6.37
C SER A 201 13.04 -14.23 5.43
N ARG A 202 13.14 -14.87 4.27
CA ARG A 202 14.11 -14.53 3.20
C ARG A 202 13.61 -13.39 2.31
N ILE A 203 13.26 -12.27 2.93
CA ILE A 203 12.70 -11.08 2.25
C ILE A 203 13.85 -10.09 2.01
N ASP A 204 14.07 -9.71 0.76
CA ASP A 204 15.06 -8.68 0.40
C ASP A 204 14.54 -7.29 0.75
N ALA A 205 13.28 -7.03 0.42
CA ALA A 205 12.63 -5.75 0.72
C ALA A 205 11.13 -5.88 1.05
N TRP A 206 10.69 -5.02 1.96
CA TRP A 206 9.29 -4.79 2.28
C TRP A 206 8.93 -3.35 1.96
N ILE A 207 8.12 -3.13 0.92
CA ILE A 207 7.66 -1.82 0.47
C ILE A 207 6.30 -1.53 1.11
N TYR A 208 6.12 -0.35 1.72
CA TYR A 208 4.88 0.04 2.39
C TYR A 208 4.43 1.49 2.08
N GLY A 209 3.23 1.90 2.52
CA GLY A 209 2.64 3.24 2.38
C GLY A 209 1.86 3.72 3.62
N HIS A 210 0.72 4.41 3.43
CA HIS A 210 -0.33 4.72 4.41
C HIS A 210 -0.06 5.79 5.50
N SER A 211 1.15 5.86 6.07
CA SER A 211 1.44 6.78 7.20
C SER A 211 1.78 8.21 6.79
N HIS A 212 1.93 8.45 5.48
CA HIS A 212 2.35 9.71 4.87
C HIS A 212 3.67 10.27 5.39
N THR A 213 4.46 9.46 6.09
CA THR A 213 5.78 9.84 6.62
C THR A 213 6.83 8.86 6.12
N ASN A 214 7.79 9.34 5.33
CA ASN A 214 8.82 8.48 4.76
C ASN A 214 9.87 8.10 5.79
N ILE A 215 9.83 6.85 6.26
CA ILE A 215 10.76 6.30 7.25
C ILE A 215 11.26 4.95 6.74
N ASP A 216 12.56 4.87 6.45
CA ASP A 216 13.19 3.60 6.12
C ASP A 216 13.70 2.92 7.40
N ALA A 217 13.69 1.59 7.39
CA ALA A 217 14.22 0.75 8.45
C ALA A 217 14.85 -0.52 7.87
N GLU A 218 15.55 -1.26 8.72
CA GLU A 218 16.09 -2.57 8.38
C GLU A 218 15.80 -3.56 9.51
N ILE A 219 15.43 -4.78 9.13
CA ILE A 219 15.17 -5.89 10.05
C ILE A 219 15.85 -7.14 9.49
N ASN A 220 16.96 -7.55 10.12
CA ASN A 220 17.72 -8.75 9.76
C ASN A 220 18.09 -8.85 8.26
N GLY A 221 18.54 -7.75 7.67
CA GLY A 221 18.88 -7.66 6.24
C GLY A 221 17.70 -7.31 5.32
N THR A 222 16.45 -7.44 5.77
CA THR A 222 15.30 -6.96 4.99
C THR A 222 15.19 -5.44 5.06
N LYS A 223 15.23 -4.79 3.88
CA LYS A 223 14.99 -3.34 3.76
C LYS A 223 13.50 -3.06 3.88
N VAL A 224 13.07 -2.32 4.89
CA VAL A 224 11.67 -1.87 5.06
C VAL A 224 11.59 -0.43 4.62
N VAL A 225 10.96 -0.17 3.47
CA VAL A 225 11.09 1.11 2.76
C VAL A 225 9.75 1.63 2.25
N CYS A 226 9.63 2.95 2.12
CA CYS A 226 8.46 3.59 1.52
C CYS A 226 8.84 4.83 0.70
N ASN A 227 7.90 5.33 -0.11
CA ASN A 227 8.04 6.61 -0.81
C ASN A 227 6.65 7.22 -1.05
N GLN A 228 6.08 7.75 0.02
CA GLN A 228 4.71 8.22 0.17
C GLN A 228 4.64 9.69 -0.23
N MET A 229 3.75 10.02 -1.16
CA MET A 229 3.55 11.41 -1.57
C MET A 229 2.65 12.15 -0.57
N GLY A 230 1.59 11.49 -0.09
CA GLY A 230 0.64 12.07 0.85
C GLY A 230 -0.17 13.22 0.23
N TYR A 231 -0.78 14.02 1.08
CA TYR A 231 -1.63 15.14 0.69
C TYR A 231 -0.81 16.35 0.24
N VAL A 232 -0.99 16.74 -1.03
CA VAL A 232 -0.32 17.94 -1.58
C VAL A 232 -0.84 19.22 -0.95
N PHE A 233 -2.14 19.28 -0.63
CA PHE A 233 -2.75 20.45 -0.01
C PHE A 233 -2.20 20.74 1.41
N ASP A 234 -1.69 19.71 2.09
CA ASP A 234 -1.02 19.82 3.40
C ASP A 234 0.51 19.86 3.28
N ASN A 235 1.06 19.93 2.06
CA ASN A 235 2.50 19.93 1.76
C ASN A 235 3.28 18.70 2.24
N GLU A 236 2.64 17.54 2.42
CA GLU A 236 3.29 16.34 2.93
C GLU A 236 4.41 15.84 2.00
N HIS A 237 4.20 15.90 0.69
CA HIS A 237 5.23 15.61 -0.32
C HIS A 237 6.51 16.49 -0.21
N ILE A 238 6.47 17.60 0.53
CA ILE A 238 7.63 18.46 0.80
C ILE A 238 8.19 18.16 2.20
N SER A 239 7.34 18.06 3.21
CA SER A 239 7.76 17.95 4.61
C SER A 239 8.16 16.54 5.03
N ASN A 240 7.61 15.52 4.37
CA ASN A 240 7.64 14.15 4.86
C ASN A 240 8.57 13.24 4.04
N GLY A 241 9.50 13.81 3.27
CA GLY A 241 10.62 13.09 2.66
C GLY A 241 10.29 12.31 1.38
N PHE A 242 9.24 12.70 0.64
CA PHE A 242 8.98 12.13 -0.69
C PHE A 242 10.14 12.45 -1.64
N ASP A 243 10.69 11.42 -2.28
CA ASP A 243 11.78 11.56 -3.24
C ASP A 243 11.35 10.97 -4.60
N PRO A 244 11.08 11.80 -5.62
CA PRO A 244 10.74 11.34 -6.97
C PRO A 244 11.77 10.41 -7.59
N SER A 245 13.02 10.44 -7.13
CA SER A 245 14.14 9.67 -7.66
C SER A 245 14.38 8.36 -6.90
N LYS A 246 13.63 8.09 -5.83
CA LYS A 246 13.85 6.91 -4.97
C LYS A 246 13.67 5.63 -5.78
N CYS A 247 14.71 4.80 -5.75
CA CYS A 247 14.74 3.47 -6.34
C CYS A 247 15.30 2.46 -5.34
N LEU A 248 14.94 1.19 -5.54
CA LEU A 248 15.50 0.06 -4.83
C LEU A 248 16.21 -0.83 -5.84
N ILE A 249 17.46 -1.17 -5.54
CA ILE A 249 18.22 -2.20 -6.26
C ILE A 249 18.32 -3.39 -5.29
N LEU A 250 17.89 -4.55 -5.78
CA LEU A 250 17.99 -5.83 -5.09
C LEU A 250 19.42 -6.37 -5.18
#